data_AF-A0A9E3AMJ8-F1
#
_entry.id   AF-A0A9E3AMJ8-F1
#
_cell.length_a   1.000
_cell.length_b   1.000
_cell.length_c   1.000
_cell.angle_alpha   90.00
_cell.angle_beta   90.00
_cell.angle_gamma   90.00
#
_symmetry.space_group_name_H-M   'P 1'
#
loop_
_entity.id
_entity.type
_entity.pdbx_description
1 polymer ?
#
loop_
_entity_poly.entity_id
_entity_poly.type
_entity_poly.pdbx_seq_one_letter_code
_entity_poly.pdbx_strand_id
1 'polypeptide(L)'
;GRIRVDTYLGMAFSNVVALFIVISTAATLNAHGVTDIQTSSQAAEALRPICGPFVFLFFAMGIIGTGLLAVPVMAGSAAYAIGEAAGWHVGLARKFGRAKAFYGSLVVLVVVGALMNFTPIDPIKALFWSAVINGVVAVPIMAMMMHLSSHRAAMGDFKLHAGLKTVGWLATGVMGAAAIGMIATMGQQG
;
A
#
# COMPACT_ATOMS: atom_id res chain seq x y z
N GLY A 1 0.57 -5.17 -25.27
CA GLY A 1 1.80 -5.90 -24.94
C GLY A 1 2.55 -5.26 -23.78
N ARG A 2 3.08 -4.05 -23.97
CA ARG A 2 4.01 -3.38 -23.03
C ARG A 2 3.49 -3.17 -21.60
N ILE A 3 2.25 -2.71 -21.43
CA ILE A 3 1.65 -2.47 -20.10
C ILE A 3 1.54 -3.77 -19.28
N ARG A 4 1.18 -4.89 -19.92
CA ARG A 4 1.09 -6.19 -19.23
C ARG A 4 2.47 -6.66 -18.79
N VAL A 5 3.48 -6.57 -19.66
CA VAL A 5 4.86 -6.97 -19.33
C VAL A 5 5.41 -6.12 -18.18
N ASP A 6 5.19 -4.80 -18.21
CA ASP A 6 5.57 -3.89 -17.14
C ASP A 6 4.91 -4.26 -15.80
N THR A 7 3.61 -4.57 -15.83
CA THR A 7 2.87 -5.03 -14.64
C THR A 7 3.41 -6.37 -14.12
N TYR A 8 3.64 -7.35 -15.00
CA TYR A 8 4.15 -8.66 -14.60
C TYR A 8 5.55 -8.57 -14.01
N LEU A 9 6.44 -7.77 -14.63
CA LEU A 9 7.80 -7.59 -14.15
C LEU A 9 7.81 -6.87 -12.80
N GLY A 10 7.01 -5.82 -12.65
CA GLY A 10 6.83 -5.09 -11.39
C GLY A 10 6.28 -5.98 -10.27
N MET A 11 5.25 -6.78 -10.55
CA MET A 11 4.67 -7.72 -9.59
C MET A 11 5.66 -8.83 -9.21
N ALA A 12 6.39 -9.40 -10.17
CA ALA A 12 7.38 -10.44 -9.90
C ALA A 12 8.51 -9.90 -9.02
N PHE A 13 9.07 -8.73 -9.37
CA PHE A 13 10.10 -8.08 -8.57
C PHE A 13 9.61 -7.77 -7.15
N SER A 14 8.40 -7.22 -7.01
CA SER A 14 7.80 -6.92 -5.70
C SER A 14 7.64 -8.17 -4.84
N ASN A 15 7.21 -9.30 -5.43
CA ASN A 15 7.07 -10.57 -4.71
C ASN A 15 8.42 -11.14 -4.27
N VAL A 16 9.45 -11.05 -5.13
CA VAL A 16 10.81 -11.47 -4.77
C VAL A 16 11.33 -10.65 -3.58
N VAL A 17 11.19 -9.33 -3.63
CA VAL A 17 11.59 -8.44 -2.52
C VAL A 17 10.80 -8.78 -1.24
N ALA A 18 9.48 -8.98 -1.34
CA ALA A 18 8.66 -9.38 -0.19
C ALA A 18 9.12 -10.70 0.43
N LEU A 19 9.47 -11.70 -0.39
CA LEU A 19 10.01 -12.98 0.08
C LEU A 19 11.34 -12.79 0.82
N PHE A 20 12.26 -11.97 0.30
CA PHE A 20 13.51 -11.66 0.99
C PHE A 20 13.27 -10.97 2.32
N ILE A 21 12.31 -10.04 2.41
CA ILE A 21 11.94 -9.38 3.66
C ILE A 21 11.45 -10.43 4.66
N VAL A 22 10.46 -11.26 4.28
CA VAL A 22 9.87 -12.29 5.15
C VAL A 22 10.93 -13.28 5.65
N ILE A 23 11.75 -13.82 4.75
CA ILE A 23 12.82 -14.78 5.10
C ILE A 23 13.85 -14.12 6.03
N SER A 24 14.29 -12.89 5.74
CA SER A 24 15.28 -12.19 6.56
C SER A 24 14.73 -11.93 7.97
N THR A 25 13.48 -11.47 8.09
CA THR A 25 12.83 -11.28 9.40
C THR A 25 12.60 -12.60 10.13
N ALA A 26 12.25 -13.68 9.44
CA ALA A 26 12.08 -14.99 10.08
C ALA A 26 13.43 -15.53 10.58
N ALA A 27 14.47 -15.50 9.75
CA ALA A 27 15.79 -16.02 10.08
C ALA A 27 16.49 -15.25 11.22
N THR A 28 16.11 -14.00 11.46
CA THR A 28 16.72 -13.16 12.49
C THR A 28 15.83 -13.00 13.71
N LEU A 29 14.62 -12.51 13.52
CA LEU A 29 13.77 -12.06 14.61
C LEU A 29 13.10 -13.25 15.31
N ASN A 30 12.62 -14.23 14.54
CA ASN A 30 12.08 -15.47 15.11
C ASN A 30 13.19 -16.31 15.77
N ALA A 31 14.39 -16.35 15.19
CA ALA A 31 15.55 -17.04 15.77
C ALA A 31 16.04 -16.42 17.09
N HIS A 32 15.81 -15.12 17.32
CA HIS A 32 16.16 -14.42 18.56
C HIS A 32 14.97 -14.32 19.55
N GLY A 33 13.84 -15.00 19.27
CA GLY A 33 12.67 -15.05 20.15
C GLY A 33 11.86 -13.75 20.24
N VAL A 34 12.11 -12.78 19.34
CA VAL A 34 11.38 -11.50 19.30
C VAL A 34 10.14 -11.67 18.44
N THR A 35 8.99 -11.89 19.09
CA THR A 35 7.68 -12.04 18.45
C THR A 35 6.89 -10.74 18.36
N ASP A 36 7.34 -9.68 19.03
CA ASP A 36 6.69 -8.37 19.06
C ASP A 36 7.66 -7.27 18.56
N ILE A 37 7.42 -6.79 17.34
CA ILE A 37 8.23 -5.74 16.71
C ILE A 37 7.58 -4.39 17.02
N GLN A 38 8.11 -3.68 18.00
CA GLN A 38 7.54 -2.40 18.44
C GLN A 38 8.29 -1.21 17.84
N THR A 39 9.55 -1.38 17.40
CA THR A 39 10.39 -0.26 16.93
C THR A 39 11.09 -0.50 15.59
N SER A 40 11.31 0.58 14.84
CA SER A 40 12.01 0.53 13.54
C SER A 40 13.46 0.07 13.68
N SER A 41 14.07 0.27 14.86
CA SER A 41 15.40 -0.24 15.17
C SER A 41 15.45 -1.77 15.21
N GLN A 42 14.43 -2.43 15.77
CA GLN A 42 14.33 -3.89 15.78
C GLN A 42 14.17 -4.46 14.35
N ALA A 43 13.40 -3.76 13.52
CA ALA A 43 13.28 -4.12 12.10
C ALA A 43 14.61 -3.95 11.34
N ALA A 44 15.41 -2.93 11.67
CA ALA A 44 16.74 -2.77 11.11
C ALA A 44 17.68 -3.90 11.57
N GLU A 45 17.67 -4.28 12.86
CA GLU A 45 18.51 -5.36 13.38
C GLU A 45 18.25 -6.71 12.71
N ALA A 46 17.03 -6.94 12.19
CA ALA A 46 16.71 -8.11 11.38
C ALA A 46 17.53 -8.24 10.08
N LEU A 47 18.15 -7.15 9.62
CA LEU A 47 19.03 -7.15 8.44
C LEU A 47 20.52 -7.30 8.80
N ARG A 48 20.85 -7.39 10.09
CA ARG A 48 22.24 -7.48 10.58
C ARG A 48 23.05 -8.66 10.01
N PRO A 49 22.53 -9.90 9.82
CA PRO A 49 23.34 -10.97 9.24
C PRO A 49 23.67 -10.77 7.76
N ILE A 50 22.94 -9.90 7.05
CA ILE A 50 23.16 -9.61 5.63
C ILE A 50 24.05 -8.37 5.46
N CYS A 51 23.78 -7.29 6.22
CA CYS A 51 24.44 -5.99 6.04
C CYS A 51 25.55 -5.69 7.07
N GLY A 52 25.72 -6.53 8.09
CA GLY A 52 26.74 -6.37 9.13
C GLY A 52 26.63 -5.02 9.86
N PRO A 53 27.74 -4.28 10.04
CA PRO A 53 27.75 -3.02 10.78
C PRO A 53 27.02 -1.86 10.07
N PHE A 54 26.77 -1.96 8.76
CA PHE A 54 26.11 -0.91 7.97
C PHE A 54 24.58 -1.03 7.92
N VAL A 55 24.00 -1.90 8.74
CA VAL A 55 22.57 -2.22 8.71
C VAL A 55 21.66 -1.00 8.86
N PHE A 56 21.95 -0.12 9.82
CA PHE A 56 21.19 1.10 10.04
C PHE A 56 21.28 2.07 8.86
N LEU A 57 22.43 2.13 8.18
CA LEU A 57 22.63 2.99 7.02
C LEU A 57 21.77 2.52 5.83
N PHE A 58 21.81 1.22 5.50
CA PHE A 58 21.00 0.66 4.42
C PHE A 58 19.50 0.74 4.72
N PHE A 59 19.10 0.47 5.97
CA PHE A 59 17.71 0.57 6.39
C PHE A 59 17.18 2.01 6.32
N ALA A 60 17.96 2.99 6.82
CA ALA A 60 17.61 4.41 6.72
C ALA A 60 17.51 4.88 5.27
N MET A 61 18.46 4.50 4.41
CA MET A 61 18.40 4.81 2.98
C MET A 61 17.15 4.19 2.32
N GLY A 62 16.79 2.96 2.70
CA GLY A 62 15.58 2.30 2.22
C GLY A 62 14.29 3.03 2.63
N ILE A 63 14.15 3.42 3.89
CA ILE A 63 12.98 4.18 4.38
C ILE A 63 12.91 5.55 3.71
N ILE A 64 14.02 6.28 3.61
CA ILE A 64 14.04 7.60 2.96
C ILE A 64 13.69 7.47 1.48
N GLY A 65 14.27 6.49 0.79
CA GLY A 65 14.01 6.26 -0.64
C GLY A 65 12.56 5.88 -0.92
N THR A 66 11.99 4.96 -0.13
CA THR A 66 10.58 4.57 -0.26
C THR A 66 9.63 5.71 0.08
N GLY A 67 9.93 6.48 1.14
CA GLY A 67 9.16 7.66 1.52
C GLY A 67 9.17 8.75 0.44
N LEU A 68 10.32 9.06 -0.14
CA LEU A 68 10.46 10.08 -1.19
C LEU A 68 9.68 9.72 -2.47
N LEU A 69 9.55 8.43 -2.79
CA LEU A 69 8.74 7.96 -3.91
C LEU A 69 7.24 7.89 -3.57
N ALA A 70 6.90 7.46 -2.35
CA ALA A 70 5.52 7.25 -1.94
C ALA A 70 4.77 8.56 -1.67
N VAL A 71 5.41 9.53 -0.99
CA VAL A 71 4.76 10.79 -0.57
C VAL A 71 4.18 11.56 -1.77
N PRO A 72 4.92 11.81 -2.87
CA PRO A 72 4.40 12.56 -4.00
C PRO A 72 3.26 11.83 -4.73
N VAL A 73 3.37 10.51 -4.90
CA VAL A 73 2.36 9.70 -5.60
C VAL A 73 1.06 9.66 -4.80
N MET A 74 1.14 9.45 -3.48
CA MET A 74 -0.04 9.40 -2.61
C MET A 74 -0.67 10.77 -2.41
N ALA A 75 0.13 11.80 -2.12
CA ALA A 75 -0.37 13.17 -1.97
C ALA A 75 -0.98 13.68 -3.28
N GLY A 76 -0.36 13.36 -4.42
CA GLY A 76 -0.91 13.63 -5.73
C GLY A 76 -2.27 12.95 -5.92
N SER A 77 -2.33 11.62 -5.80
CA SER A 77 -3.57 10.86 -5.97
C SER A 77 -4.70 11.36 -5.06
N ALA A 78 -4.42 11.62 -3.78
CA ALA A 78 -5.39 12.14 -2.84
C ALA A 78 -5.85 13.56 -3.20
N ALA A 79 -4.94 14.46 -3.59
CA ALA A 79 -5.29 15.79 -4.06
C ALA A 79 -6.14 15.74 -5.35
N TYR A 80 -5.85 14.78 -6.24
CA TYR A 80 -6.64 14.53 -7.44
C TYR A 80 -8.06 14.08 -7.07
N ALA A 81 -8.19 13.07 -6.22
CA ALA A 81 -9.48 12.54 -5.79
C ALA A 81 -10.35 13.60 -5.07
N ILE A 82 -9.76 14.39 -4.17
CA ILE A 82 -10.46 15.50 -3.49
C ILE A 82 -10.89 16.55 -4.51
N GLY A 83 -10.00 16.92 -5.42
CA GLY A 83 -10.30 17.92 -6.44
C GLY A 83 -11.40 17.49 -7.40
N GLU A 84 -11.42 16.22 -7.82
CA GLU A 84 -12.47 15.68 -8.68
C GLU A 84 -13.80 15.57 -7.94
N ALA A 85 -13.80 15.10 -6.69
CA ALA A 85 -15.01 15.03 -5.87
C ALA A 85 -15.62 16.41 -5.60
N ALA A 86 -14.79 17.45 -5.46
CA ALA A 86 -15.23 18.83 -5.27
C ALA A 86 -15.54 19.58 -6.58
N GLY A 87 -15.42 18.93 -7.74
CA GLY A 87 -15.64 19.55 -9.05
C GLY A 87 -14.64 20.64 -9.42
N TRP A 88 -13.45 20.64 -8.79
CA TRP A 88 -12.41 21.64 -9.02
C TRP A 88 -11.62 21.35 -10.30
N HIS A 89 -10.93 22.37 -10.79
CA HIS A 89 -10.03 22.24 -11.93
C HIS A 89 -8.72 21.56 -11.49
N VAL A 90 -8.64 20.24 -11.65
CA VAL A 90 -7.50 19.41 -11.23
C VAL A 90 -6.42 19.34 -12.33
N GLY A 91 -5.14 19.24 -11.94
CA GLY A 91 -4.04 18.92 -12.86
C GLY A 91 -2.67 19.47 -12.47
N LEU A 92 -1.66 18.60 -12.30
CA LEU A 92 -0.26 18.97 -12.08
C LEU A 92 0.39 19.72 -13.26
N ALA A 93 -0.15 19.53 -14.48
CA ALA A 93 0.32 20.21 -15.69
C ALA A 93 -0.30 21.62 -15.88
N ARG A 94 -1.18 22.06 -14.98
CA ARG A 94 -1.83 23.38 -15.06
C ARG A 94 -1.04 24.41 -14.26
N LYS A 95 -0.96 25.65 -14.77
CA LYS A 95 -0.29 26.77 -14.10
C LYS A 95 -0.84 26.96 -12.68
N PHE A 96 0.07 27.16 -11.71
CA PHE A 96 -0.20 27.40 -10.27
C PHE A 96 -1.35 28.38 -10.01
N GLY A 97 -1.55 29.38 -10.88
CA GLY A 97 -2.61 30.38 -10.76
C GLY A 97 -4.05 29.89 -11.00
N ARG A 98 -4.27 28.77 -11.70
CA ARG A 98 -5.62 28.23 -12.02
C ARG A 98 -6.03 27.01 -11.19
N ALA A 99 -5.09 26.38 -10.48
CA ALA A 99 -5.32 25.19 -9.67
C ALA A 99 -4.92 25.38 -8.20
N LYS A 100 -5.14 26.59 -7.65
CA LYS A 100 -4.75 26.95 -6.27
C LYS A 100 -5.32 25.99 -5.23
N ALA A 101 -6.57 25.53 -5.41
CA ALA A 101 -7.21 24.58 -4.51
C ALA A 101 -6.54 23.19 -4.54
N PHE A 102 -6.07 22.75 -5.70
CA PHE A 102 -5.35 21.48 -5.86
C PHE A 102 -3.96 21.51 -5.21
N TYR A 103 -3.15 22.55 -5.52
CA TYR A 103 -1.85 22.72 -4.86
C TYR A 103 -2.01 22.98 -3.35
N GLY A 104 -3.08 23.67 -2.94
CA GLY A 104 -3.46 23.83 -1.54
C GLY A 104 -3.72 22.49 -0.85
N SER A 105 -4.53 21.61 -1.45
CA SER A 105 -4.76 20.27 -0.90
C SER A 105 -3.47 19.45 -0.80
N LEU A 106 -2.56 19.54 -1.77
CA LEU A 106 -1.28 18.85 -1.73
C LEU A 106 -0.41 19.34 -0.57
N VAL A 107 -0.27 20.66 -0.39
CA VAL A 107 0.46 21.25 0.74
C VAL A 107 -0.17 20.85 2.08
N VAL A 108 -1.50 20.91 2.19
CA VAL A 108 -2.22 20.50 3.40
C VAL A 108 -1.97 19.02 3.70
N LEU A 109 -2.06 18.13 2.71
CA LEU A 109 -1.80 16.70 2.90
C LEU A 109 -0.37 16.43 3.38
N VAL A 110 0.63 17.11 2.83
CA VAL A 110 2.04 16.98 3.26
C VAL A 110 2.23 17.53 4.67
N VAL A 111 1.65 18.69 4.99
CA VAL A 111 1.73 19.30 6.33
C VAL A 111 1.04 18.42 7.37
N VAL A 112 -0.16 17.91 7.08
CA VAL A 112 -0.87 16.98 7.96
C VAL A 112 -0.05 15.70 8.17
N GLY A 113 0.50 15.11 7.11
CA GLY A 113 1.38 13.95 7.22
C GLY A 113 2.65 14.22 8.05
N ALA A 114 3.25 15.41 7.91
CA ALA A 114 4.38 15.82 8.73
C ALA A 114 3.98 15.99 10.20
N LEU A 115 2.81 16.59 10.47
CA LEU A 115 2.29 16.80 11.82
C LEU A 115 1.93 15.49 12.53
N MET A 116 1.58 14.42 11.80
CA MET A 116 1.34 13.10 12.39
C MET A 116 2.56 12.56 13.16
N ASN A 117 3.79 12.96 12.80
CA ASN A 117 5.00 12.54 13.53
C ASN A 117 5.05 13.04 14.99
N PHE A 118 4.28 14.07 15.35
CA PHE A 118 4.19 14.57 16.73
C PHE A 118 3.14 13.84 17.57
N THR A 119 2.41 12.89 16.98
CA THR A 119 1.39 12.11 17.68
C THR A 119 2.08 10.94 18.42
N PRO A 120 1.67 10.59 19.66
CA PRO A 120 2.26 9.48 20.42
C PRO A 120 1.93 8.08 19.87
N ILE A 121 1.52 7.96 18.60
CA ILE A 121 1.20 6.68 17.97
C ILE A 121 2.49 6.04 17.46
N ASP A 122 2.76 4.80 17.87
CA ASP A 122 3.86 4.01 17.31
C ASP A 122 3.72 3.89 15.78
N PRO A 123 4.70 4.38 14.99
CA PRO A 123 4.63 4.33 13.52
C PRO A 123 4.48 2.92 12.97
N ILE A 124 5.04 1.92 13.66
CA ILE A 124 4.90 0.50 13.27
C ILE A 124 3.47 0.01 13.45
N LYS A 125 2.83 0.34 14.58
CA LYS A 125 1.41 0.00 14.80
C LYS A 125 0.54 0.74 13.79
N ALA A 126 0.82 2.01 13.52
CA ALA A 126 0.11 2.77 12.50
C ALA A 126 0.26 2.13 11.10
N LEU A 127 1.47 1.71 10.72
CA LEU A 127 1.73 1.05 9.45
C LEU A 127 1.00 -0.31 9.36
N PHE A 128 1.03 -1.09 10.44
CA PHE A 128 0.31 -2.36 10.52
C PHE A 128 -1.20 -2.16 10.36
N TRP A 129 -1.82 -1.28 11.15
CA TRP A 129 -3.24 -0.97 11.04
C TRP A 129 -3.61 -0.37 9.68
N SER A 130 -2.74 0.46 9.10
CA SER A 130 -2.94 0.98 7.73
C SER A 130 -2.94 -0.14 6.70
N ALA A 131 -2.05 -1.14 6.82
CA ALA A 131 -2.02 -2.29 5.93
C ALA A 131 -3.28 -3.16 6.09
N VAL A 132 -3.74 -3.36 7.33
CA VAL A 132 -4.98 -4.05 7.64
C VAL A 132 -6.18 -3.36 7.00
N ILE A 133 -6.36 -2.06 7.23
CA ILE A 133 -7.47 -1.28 6.66
C ILE A 133 -7.41 -1.33 5.14
N ASN A 134 -6.22 -1.16 4.54
CA ASN A 134 -6.04 -1.27 3.10
C ASN A 134 -6.45 -2.65 2.56
N GLY A 135 -6.11 -3.74 3.27
CA GLY A 135 -6.53 -5.10 2.91
C GLY A 135 -8.05 -5.28 2.95
N VAL A 136 -8.73 -4.74 3.97
CA VAL A 136 -10.20 -4.79 4.09
C VAL A 136 -10.87 -3.96 3.00
N VAL A 137 -10.38 -2.74 2.74
CA VAL A 137 -10.92 -1.83 1.71
C VAL A 137 -10.66 -2.36 0.29
N ALA A 138 -9.60 -3.14 0.07
CA ALA A 138 -9.33 -3.76 -1.22
C ALA A 138 -10.44 -4.75 -1.65
N VAL A 139 -11.12 -5.42 -0.71
CA VAL A 139 -12.18 -6.40 -1.01
C VAL A 139 -13.35 -5.79 -1.79
N PRO A 140 -14.05 -4.73 -1.30
CA PRO A 140 -15.15 -4.12 -2.03
C PRO A 140 -14.68 -3.47 -3.34
N ILE A 141 -13.49 -2.88 -3.37
CA ILE A 141 -12.92 -2.30 -4.61
C ILE A 141 -12.72 -3.41 -5.66
N MET A 142 -12.12 -4.54 -5.27
CA MET A 142 -11.93 -5.69 -6.16
C MET A 142 -13.25 -6.29 -6.62
N ALA A 143 -14.23 -6.42 -5.73
CA ALA A 143 -15.57 -6.89 -6.08
C ALA A 143 -16.24 -5.98 -7.12
N MET A 144 -16.16 -4.66 -6.92
CA MET A 144 -16.70 -3.67 -7.85
C MET A 144 -15.97 -3.71 -9.20
N MET A 145 -14.64 -3.74 -9.19
CA MET A 145 -13.82 -3.88 -10.40
C MET A 145 -14.17 -5.16 -11.15
N MET A 146 -14.37 -6.27 -10.44
CA MET A 146 -14.70 -7.56 -11.04
C MET A 146 -16.12 -7.58 -11.62
N HIS A 147 -17.06 -6.92 -10.95
CA HIS A 147 -18.42 -6.72 -11.44
C HIS A 147 -18.45 -5.86 -12.71
N LEU A 148 -17.75 -4.71 -12.69
CA LEU A 148 -17.66 -3.79 -13.81
C LEU A 148 -16.96 -4.43 -15.02
N SER A 149 -15.85 -5.11 -14.79
CA SER A 149 -15.10 -5.80 -15.85
C SER A 149 -15.83 -7.05 -16.37
N SER A 150 -16.84 -7.56 -15.66
CA SER A 150 -17.70 -8.63 -16.17
C SER A 150 -18.86 -8.12 -17.03
N HIS A 151 -19.18 -6.82 -16.98
CA HIS A 151 -20.30 -6.22 -17.70
C HIS A 151 -19.90 -5.80 -19.11
N ARG A 152 -20.61 -6.35 -20.11
CA ARG A 152 -20.38 -6.05 -21.54
C ARG A 152 -20.58 -4.57 -21.87
N ALA A 153 -21.48 -3.88 -21.17
CA ALA A 153 -21.72 -2.44 -21.33
C ALA A 153 -20.53 -1.56 -20.93
N ALA A 154 -19.70 -2.02 -19.98
CA ALA A 154 -18.52 -1.28 -19.52
C ALA A 154 -17.23 -1.66 -20.27
N MET A 155 -17.12 -2.91 -20.74
CA MET A 155 -15.87 -3.45 -21.30
C MET A 155 -15.86 -3.66 -22.82
N GLY A 156 -17.02 -3.54 -23.49
CA GLY A 156 -17.15 -3.70 -24.94
C GLY A 156 -16.66 -5.08 -25.41
N ASP A 157 -15.72 -5.10 -26.36
CA ASP A 157 -15.16 -6.31 -26.96
C ASP A 157 -13.96 -6.90 -26.19
N PHE A 158 -13.43 -6.21 -25.18
CA PHE A 158 -12.29 -6.68 -24.37
C PHE A 158 -12.74 -7.46 -23.12
N LYS A 159 -13.63 -8.43 -23.29
CA LYS A 159 -14.13 -9.25 -22.17
C LYS A 159 -13.01 -10.00 -21.46
N LEU A 160 -13.11 -10.10 -20.12
CA LEU A 160 -12.27 -11.00 -19.34
C LEU A 160 -12.43 -12.44 -19.84
N HIS A 161 -11.29 -13.11 -20.03
CA HIS A 161 -11.27 -14.53 -20.33
C HIS A 161 -11.84 -15.31 -19.13
N ALA A 162 -12.56 -16.41 -19.39
CA ALA A 162 -13.28 -17.16 -18.35
C ALA A 162 -12.38 -17.58 -17.18
N GLY A 163 -11.13 -17.99 -17.45
CA GLY A 163 -10.15 -18.33 -16.41
C GLY A 163 -9.67 -17.14 -15.57
N LEU A 164 -9.52 -15.95 -16.16
CA LEU A 164 -9.15 -14.76 -15.39
C LEU A 164 -10.33 -14.27 -14.53
N LYS A 165 -11.56 -14.49 -15.01
CA LYS A 165 -12.77 -14.22 -14.24
C LYS A 165 -12.89 -15.12 -13.01
N THR A 166 -12.64 -16.42 -13.14
CA THR A 166 -12.68 -17.34 -11.99
C THR A 166 -11.57 -17.05 -10.99
N VAL A 167 -10.35 -16.81 -11.45
CA VAL A 167 -9.21 -16.45 -10.58
C VAL A 167 -9.47 -15.12 -9.85
N GLY A 168 -10.00 -14.10 -10.53
CA GLY A 168 -10.33 -12.81 -9.92
C GLY A 168 -11.39 -12.90 -8.83
N TRP A 169 -12.47 -13.65 -9.07
CA TRP A 169 -13.50 -13.90 -8.07
C TRP A 169 -13.01 -14.76 -6.90
N LEU A 170 -12.18 -15.78 -7.17
CA LEU A 170 -11.57 -16.60 -6.14
C LEU A 170 -10.65 -15.76 -5.24
N ALA A 171 -9.79 -14.93 -5.83
CA ALA A 171 -8.93 -14.01 -5.06
C ALA A 171 -9.74 -13.04 -4.20
N THR A 172 -10.80 -12.46 -4.76
CA THR A 172 -11.71 -11.57 -4.02
C THR A 172 -12.40 -12.31 -2.86
N GLY A 173 -12.84 -13.56 -3.08
CA GLY A 173 -13.44 -14.40 -2.07
C GLY A 173 -12.47 -14.78 -0.94
N VAL A 174 -11.23 -15.15 -1.27
CA VAL A 174 -10.18 -15.45 -0.28
C VAL A 174 -9.83 -14.21 0.55
N MET A 175 -9.66 -13.05 -0.08
CA MET A 175 -9.42 -11.79 0.63
C MET A 175 -10.60 -11.40 1.53
N GLY A 176 -11.84 -11.57 1.04
CA GLY A 176 -13.05 -11.34 1.83
C GLY A 176 -13.14 -12.27 3.04
N ALA A 177 -12.86 -13.57 2.85
CA ALA A 177 -12.83 -14.53 3.95
C ALA A 177 -11.76 -14.18 4.99
N ALA A 178 -10.57 -13.75 4.56
CA ALA A 178 -9.51 -13.30 5.46
C ALA A 178 -9.91 -12.04 6.25
N ALA A 179 -10.54 -11.06 5.60
CA ALA A 179 -11.05 -9.86 6.25
C ALA A 179 -12.15 -10.18 7.29
N ILE A 180 -13.09 -11.07 6.94
CA ILE A 180 -14.14 -11.54 7.85
C ILE A 180 -13.52 -12.31 9.02
N GLY A 181 -12.55 -13.20 8.75
CA GLY A 181 -11.84 -13.96 9.77
C GLY A 181 -11.11 -13.06 10.76
N MET A 182 -10.47 -11.98 10.27
CA MET A 182 -9.85 -10.98 11.13
C MET A 182 -10.87 -10.27 12.03
N ILE A 183 -11.98 -9.81 11.46
CA ILE A 183 -13.05 -9.12 12.22
C ILE A 183 -13.66 -10.07 13.27
N ALA A 184 -13.91 -11.32 12.89
CA ALA A 184 -14.44 -12.34 13.80
C ALA A 184 -13.48 -12.66 14.94
N THR A 185 -12.16 -12.70 14.67
CA THR A 185 -11.14 -12.94 15.69
C THR A 185 -10.99 -11.73 16.62
N MET A 186 -11.06 -10.50 16.09
CA MET A 186 -11.05 -9.28 16.91
C MET A 186 -12.30 -9.18 17.81
N GLY A 187 -13.45 -9.67 17.35
CA GLY A 187 -14.69 -9.72 18.13
C GLY A 187 -14.71 -10.75 19.27
N GLN A 188 -13.75 -11.67 19.34
CA GLN A 188 -13.64 -12.65 20.45
C GLN A 188 -12.68 -12.22 21.57
N GLN A 189 -11.97 -11.09 21.42
CA GLN A 189 -11.03 -10.57 22.42
C GLN A 189 -11.54 -9.34 23.20
N GLY A 190 -12.80 -8.94 22.99
CA GLY A 190 -13.47 -7.87 23.76
C GLY A 190 -14.50 -8.45 24.73
#